data_AF-A0A0C2D057-F1
#
_entry.id   AF-A0A0C2D057-F1
#
_cell.length_a   1.000
_cell.length_b   1.000
_cell.length_c   1.000
_cell.angle_alpha   90.00
_cell.angle_beta   90.00
_cell.angle_gamma   90.00
#
_symmetry.space_group_name_H-M   'P 1'
#
loop_
_entity.id
_entity.type
_entity.pdbx_description
1 polymer ?
#
loop_
_entity_poly.entity_id
_entity_poly.type
_entity_poly.pdbx_seq_one_letter_code
_entity_poly.pdbx_strand_id
1 'polypeptide(L)'
;MGYIGGMRRYLFPSLALALFSLAGLACGPHGETGIPEGQAKPWAELDDGERMAHMGAVVMPRMQAVFQGHDPKRFADFGCVTCHGGGAANGDFTMPNPALPTLDASNLYKKHRKESPEMTKLMWKEVEPAMGESLALTYGLGDAQFSCANCHIVENAD
;
A
#
# COMPACT_ATOMS: atom_id res chain seq x y z
N MET A 1 15.60 -73.23 -15.83
CA MET A 1 15.69 -72.53 -14.53
C MET A 1 14.87 -71.25 -14.68
N GLY A 2 13.68 -71.06 -14.12
CA GLY A 2 13.12 -71.51 -12.85
C GLY A 2 12.72 -70.25 -12.07
N TYR A 3 11.42 -69.96 -12.02
CA TYR A 3 10.80 -68.82 -11.36
C TYR A 3 11.25 -68.62 -9.89
N ILE A 4 11.47 -67.38 -9.49
CA ILE A 4 11.45 -66.89 -8.10
C ILE A 4 10.69 -65.55 -8.21
N GLY A 5 9.50 -65.31 -7.66
CA GLY A 5 8.88 -65.85 -6.45
C GLY A 5 8.97 -64.77 -5.35
N GLY A 6 7.86 -64.09 -5.06
CA GLY A 6 7.66 -63.47 -3.73
C GLY A 6 7.35 -61.97 -3.70
N MET A 7 6.06 -61.63 -3.83
CA MET A 7 5.50 -60.43 -3.18
C MET A 7 5.55 -60.61 -1.65
N ARG A 8 6.05 -59.63 -0.88
CA ARG A 8 5.52 -59.34 0.45
C ARG A 8 5.92 -57.95 1.00
N ARG A 9 4.91 -57.06 1.02
CA ARG A 9 4.47 -56.15 2.10
C ARG A 9 5.56 -55.45 2.93
N TYR A 10 5.51 -54.11 2.98
CA TYR A 10 5.21 -53.37 4.23
C TYR A 10 4.52 -52.03 3.91
N LEU A 11 3.42 -51.81 4.63
CA LEU A 11 2.55 -50.64 4.66
C LEU A 11 3.08 -49.63 5.70
N PHE A 12 3.03 -48.33 5.35
CA PHE A 12 2.78 -47.12 6.18
C PHE A 12 3.61 -46.86 7.46
N PRO A 13 3.70 -45.60 7.98
CA PRO A 13 3.11 -44.34 7.50
C PRO A 13 4.12 -43.18 7.37
N SER A 14 3.90 -42.30 6.39
CA SER A 14 4.43 -40.94 6.40
C SER A 14 3.71 -40.13 7.49
N LEU A 15 4.31 -40.00 8.67
CA LEU A 15 3.83 -39.15 9.74
C LEU A 15 5.02 -38.37 10.31
N ALA A 16 5.20 -37.13 9.87
CA ALA A 16 6.01 -36.17 10.62
C ALA A 16 5.68 -34.74 10.20
N LEU A 17 5.04 -34.04 11.14
CA LEU A 17 5.06 -32.60 11.38
C LEU A 17 4.43 -31.70 10.31
N ALA A 18 3.09 -31.61 10.37
CA ALA A 18 2.43 -30.33 10.16
C ALA A 18 2.85 -29.36 11.28
N LEU A 19 3.91 -28.58 11.03
CA LEU A 19 4.22 -27.38 11.81
C LEU A 19 3.12 -26.35 11.54
N PHE A 20 2.08 -26.41 12.36
CA PHE A 20 1.10 -25.36 12.55
C PHE A 20 1.83 -24.11 13.06
N SER A 21 2.35 -23.31 12.14
CA SER A 21 2.84 -21.97 12.48
C SER A 21 1.61 -21.09 12.68
N LEU A 22 1.23 -20.91 13.95
CA LEU A 22 0.46 -19.76 14.40
C LEU A 22 1.30 -18.50 14.11
N ALA A 23 1.21 -17.98 12.89
CA ALA A 23 1.59 -16.60 12.62
C ALA A 23 0.44 -15.75 13.15
N GLY A 24 0.70 -15.04 14.24
CA GLY A 24 -0.25 -14.13 14.86
C GLY A 24 -0.75 -13.09 13.87
N LEU A 25 -1.98 -12.64 14.06
CA LEU A 25 -2.48 -11.35 13.56
C LEU A 25 -1.57 -10.24 14.11
N ALA A 26 -0.41 -10.03 13.50
CA ALA A 26 0.38 -8.84 13.74
C ALA A 26 -0.31 -7.71 12.98
N CYS A 27 -0.82 -6.71 13.70
CA CYS A 27 -1.20 -5.41 13.14
C CYS A 27 0.08 -4.65 12.73
N GLY A 28 0.90 -5.24 11.86
CA GLY A 28 2.13 -4.67 11.35
C GLY A 28 1.96 -4.02 9.98
N PRO A 29 3.01 -3.38 9.46
CA PRO A 29 3.06 -2.94 8.07
C PRO A 29 2.72 -4.08 7.10
N HIS A 30 1.91 -3.76 6.09
CA HIS A 30 1.57 -4.63 4.97
C HIS A 30 2.44 -4.28 3.75
N GLY A 31 2.36 -5.08 2.69
CA GLY A 31 3.12 -4.86 1.47
C GLY A 31 4.56 -5.37 1.54
N GLU A 32 5.29 -5.16 0.45
CA GLU A 32 6.66 -5.63 0.28
C GLU A 32 7.58 -4.50 -0.19
N THR A 33 8.84 -4.56 0.21
CA THR A 33 9.84 -3.57 -0.20
C THR A 33 10.63 -4.08 -1.39
N GLY A 34 10.98 -3.20 -2.33
CA GLY A 34 11.86 -3.59 -3.42
C GLY A 34 12.05 -2.52 -4.48
N ILE A 35 12.31 -2.98 -5.70
CA ILE A 35 12.37 -2.15 -6.89
C ILE A 35 11.00 -2.29 -7.59
N PRO A 36 10.19 -1.23 -7.65
CA PRO A 36 8.93 -1.25 -8.40
C PRO A 36 9.14 -1.67 -9.85
N GLU A 37 8.11 -2.29 -10.44
CA GLU A 37 8.11 -2.61 -11.87
C GLU A 37 8.38 -1.34 -12.70
N GLY A 38 9.27 -1.45 -13.69
CA GLY A 38 9.67 -0.33 -14.54
C GLY A 38 10.73 0.58 -13.93
N GLN A 39 11.27 0.27 -12.75
CA GLN A 39 12.39 1.00 -12.14
C GLN A 39 13.70 0.21 -12.16
N ALA A 40 14.82 0.94 -12.09
CA ALA A 40 16.16 0.37 -12.00
C ALA A 40 16.70 0.27 -10.56
N LYS A 41 16.13 1.05 -9.63
CA LYS A 41 16.57 1.14 -8.23
C LYS A 41 15.37 1.41 -7.32
N PRO A 42 15.48 1.16 -6.00
CA PRO A 42 14.38 1.37 -5.06
C PRO A 42 13.92 2.83 -4.99
N TRP A 43 12.68 3.05 -4.59
CA TRP A 43 12.07 4.40 -4.47
C TRP A 43 12.94 5.40 -3.70
N ALA A 44 13.57 4.96 -2.60
CA ALA A 44 14.42 5.79 -1.76
C ALA A 44 15.67 6.34 -2.49
N GLU A 45 16.12 5.67 -3.55
CA GLU A 45 17.33 6.02 -4.30
C GLU A 45 17.04 6.82 -5.57
N LEU A 46 15.77 6.97 -5.96
CA LEU A 46 15.35 7.80 -7.10
C LEU A 46 15.65 9.29 -6.85
N ASP A 47 16.19 9.94 -7.87
CA ASP A 47 16.24 11.41 -7.94
C ASP A 47 14.86 12.00 -8.29
N ASP A 48 14.74 13.32 -8.24
CA ASP A 48 13.46 14.01 -8.46
C ASP A 48 12.88 13.78 -9.86
N GLY A 49 13.73 13.67 -10.88
CA GLY A 49 13.31 13.42 -12.25
C GLY A 49 12.78 11.99 -12.41
N GLU A 50 13.46 11.01 -11.84
CA GLU A 50 13.02 9.61 -11.84
C GLU A 50 11.74 9.43 -11.03
N ARG A 51 11.61 10.10 -9.86
CA ARG A 51 10.37 10.10 -9.07
C ARG A 51 9.22 10.69 -9.86
N MET A 52 9.44 11.81 -10.55
CA MET A 52 8.40 12.45 -11.39
C MET A 52 7.98 11.54 -12.54
N ALA A 53 8.93 10.91 -13.22
CA ALA A 53 8.65 9.97 -14.30
C ALA A 53 7.82 8.77 -13.79
N HIS A 54 8.19 8.19 -12.66
CA HIS A 54 7.44 7.09 -12.04
C HIS A 54 6.05 7.52 -11.57
N MET A 55 5.96 8.70 -10.95
CA MET A 55 4.68 9.27 -10.53
C MET A 55 3.73 9.43 -11.70
N GLY A 56 4.20 9.97 -12.83
CA GLY A 56 3.38 10.14 -14.04
C GLY A 56 3.01 8.82 -14.74
N ALA A 57 3.93 7.87 -14.80
CA ALA A 57 3.75 6.63 -15.56
C ALA A 57 3.00 5.53 -14.80
N VAL A 58 3.19 5.44 -13.48
CA VAL A 58 2.70 4.32 -12.66
C VAL A 58 1.69 4.79 -11.62
N VAL A 59 2.05 5.77 -10.80
CA VAL A 59 1.23 6.18 -9.65
C VAL A 59 -0.04 6.90 -10.12
N MET A 60 0.10 7.91 -10.97
CA MET A 60 -1.02 8.74 -11.40
C MET A 60 -2.11 7.88 -12.05
N PRO A 61 -1.85 7.06 -13.10
CA PRO A 61 -2.91 6.31 -13.78
C PRO A 61 -3.63 5.35 -12.83
N ARG A 62 -2.88 4.71 -11.92
CA ARG A 62 -3.45 3.81 -10.92
C ARG A 62 -4.33 4.57 -9.92
N MET A 63 -3.86 5.70 -9.39
CA MET A 63 -4.64 6.51 -8.45
C MET A 63 -5.89 7.09 -9.13
N GLN A 64 -5.78 7.58 -10.35
CA GLN A 64 -6.93 8.07 -11.09
C GLN A 64 -8.01 6.99 -11.22
N ALA A 65 -7.62 5.75 -11.56
CA ALA A 65 -8.56 4.63 -11.61
C ALA A 65 -9.21 4.34 -10.25
N VAL A 66 -8.45 4.36 -9.16
CA VAL A 66 -8.99 4.16 -7.78
C VAL A 66 -10.01 5.26 -7.43
N PHE A 67 -9.66 6.53 -7.62
CA PHE A 67 -10.50 7.65 -7.23
C PHE A 67 -11.74 7.79 -8.12
N GLN A 68 -11.57 7.71 -9.44
CA GLN A 68 -12.70 7.78 -10.38
C GLN A 68 -13.58 6.53 -10.31
N GLY A 69 -13.03 5.37 -9.94
CA GLY A 69 -13.81 4.17 -9.65
C GLY A 69 -14.71 4.32 -8.42
N HIS A 70 -14.30 5.15 -7.45
CA HIS A 70 -15.10 5.47 -6.26
C HIS A 70 -16.20 6.50 -6.55
N ASP A 71 -15.83 7.65 -7.13
CA ASP A 71 -16.78 8.71 -7.51
C ASP A 71 -16.28 9.45 -8.76
N PRO A 72 -16.73 9.05 -9.96
CA PRO A 72 -16.21 9.61 -11.22
C PRO A 72 -16.61 11.08 -11.41
N LYS A 73 -17.70 11.53 -10.79
CA LYS A 73 -18.14 12.93 -10.89
C LYS A 73 -17.29 13.82 -10.00
N ARG A 74 -17.03 13.39 -8.76
CA ARG A 74 -16.19 14.13 -7.82
C ARG A 74 -14.74 14.21 -8.26
N PHE A 75 -14.21 13.14 -8.87
CA PHE A 75 -12.81 13.03 -9.28
C PHE A 75 -12.63 13.13 -10.80
N ALA A 76 -13.53 13.84 -11.49
CA ALA A 76 -13.44 14.07 -12.94
C ALA A 76 -12.10 14.74 -13.31
N ASP A 77 -11.68 15.72 -12.53
CA ASP A 77 -10.44 16.49 -12.71
C ASP A 77 -9.29 15.95 -11.84
N PHE A 78 -9.24 14.62 -11.62
CA PHE A 78 -8.15 14.00 -10.87
C PHE A 78 -6.79 14.27 -11.52
N GLY A 79 -5.81 14.68 -10.72
CA GLY A 79 -4.45 14.92 -11.20
C GLY A 79 -3.48 15.24 -10.08
N CYS A 80 -2.29 15.74 -10.43
CA CYS A 80 -1.20 15.99 -9.48
C CYS A 80 -1.64 16.87 -8.29
N VAL A 81 -2.47 17.88 -8.56
CA VAL A 81 -3.01 18.82 -7.55
C VAL A 81 -3.91 18.15 -6.51
N THR A 82 -4.51 17.00 -6.83
CA THR A 82 -5.36 16.26 -5.89
C THR A 82 -4.56 15.78 -4.68
N CYS A 83 -3.30 15.37 -4.90
CA CYS A 83 -2.42 14.89 -3.84
C CYS A 83 -1.49 16.00 -3.35
N HIS A 84 -0.82 16.73 -4.26
CA HIS A 84 0.24 17.68 -3.93
C HIS A 84 -0.24 19.14 -3.73
N GLY A 85 -1.53 19.41 -3.92
CA GLY A 85 -2.10 20.75 -3.73
C GLY A 85 -1.78 21.72 -4.87
N GLY A 86 -2.06 23.00 -4.65
CA GLY A 86 -1.95 24.04 -5.69
C GLY A 86 -0.52 24.27 -6.18
N GLY A 87 0.49 23.97 -5.37
CA GLY A 87 1.91 24.07 -5.74
C GLY A 87 2.27 23.20 -6.95
N ALA A 88 1.58 22.07 -7.13
CA ALA A 88 1.86 21.11 -8.19
C ALA A 88 1.67 21.70 -9.60
N ALA A 89 0.80 22.70 -9.75
CA ALA A 89 0.63 23.42 -11.00
C ALA A 89 1.89 24.22 -11.42
N ASN A 90 2.76 24.53 -10.45
CA ASN A 90 4.02 25.25 -10.65
C ASN A 90 5.25 24.35 -10.43
N GLY A 91 5.07 23.03 -10.35
CA GLY A 91 6.15 22.07 -10.12
C GLY A 91 6.57 21.88 -8.66
N ASP A 92 5.82 22.43 -7.70
CA ASP A 92 6.02 22.14 -6.28
C ASP A 92 5.19 20.92 -5.85
N PHE A 93 5.88 19.81 -5.61
CA PHE A 93 5.27 18.53 -5.22
C PHE A 93 5.48 18.22 -3.73
N THR A 94 5.74 19.24 -2.91
CA THR A 94 5.96 19.08 -1.48
C THR A 94 4.75 18.42 -0.80
N MET A 95 5.05 17.50 0.12
CA MET A 95 4.08 16.80 0.96
C MET A 95 4.52 16.88 2.42
N PRO A 96 3.62 16.83 3.41
CA PRO A 96 2.16 16.67 3.28
C PRO A 96 1.45 17.87 2.64
N ASN A 97 0.28 17.63 2.04
CA ASN A 97 -0.52 18.68 1.41
C ASN A 97 -1.45 19.34 2.46
N PRO A 98 -1.25 20.63 2.80
CA PRO A 98 -2.04 21.33 3.81
C PRO A 98 -3.50 21.56 3.39
N ALA A 99 -3.86 21.35 2.13
CA ALA A 99 -5.24 21.43 1.66
C ALA A 99 -6.05 20.15 1.93
N LEU A 100 -5.39 19.05 2.32
CA LEU A 100 -6.07 17.83 2.75
C LEU A 100 -6.52 17.95 4.22
N PRO A 101 -7.57 17.21 4.63
CA PRO A 101 -8.00 17.21 6.03
C PRO A 101 -6.85 16.82 6.97
N THR A 102 -6.62 17.63 8.01
CA THR A 102 -5.73 17.27 9.12
C THR A 102 -6.30 16.07 9.87
N LEU A 103 -5.47 15.06 10.08
CA LEU A 103 -5.86 13.84 10.75
C LEU A 103 -5.41 13.83 12.21
N ASP A 104 -6.08 13.02 13.02
CA ASP A 104 -5.82 12.89 14.46
C ASP A 104 -5.37 11.45 14.68
N ALA A 105 -4.08 11.21 14.94
CA ALA A 105 -3.54 9.87 15.08
C ALA A 105 -4.21 9.09 16.24
N SER A 106 -4.49 9.76 17.35
CA SER A 106 -5.12 9.15 18.53
C SER A 106 -6.54 8.64 18.27
N ASN A 107 -7.24 9.20 17.27
CA ASN A 107 -8.61 8.85 16.91
C ASN A 107 -8.78 8.56 15.41
N LEU A 108 -7.70 8.18 14.72
CA LEU A 108 -7.60 8.21 13.26
C LEU A 108 -8.79 7.51 12.59
N TYR A 109 -9.09 6.31 13.05
CA TYR A 109 -10.20 5.54 12.51
C TYR A 109 -11.56 5.99 13.06
N LYS A 110 -11.67 6.30 14.35
CA LYS A 110 -12.98 6.55 14.99
C LYS A 110 -13.59 7.90 14.60
N LYS A 111 -12.77 8.95 14.55
CA LYS A 111 -13.20 10.31 14.23
C LYS A 111 -13.50 10.43 12.73
N HIS A 112 -12.51 10.13 11.90
CA HIS A 112 -12.62 10.35 10.45
C HIS A 112 -13.62 9.42 9.77
N ARG A 113 -13.78 8.17 10.24
CA ARG A 113 -14.85 7.28 9.75
C ARG A 113 -16.24 7.79 10.10
N LYS A 114 -16.40 8.50 11.23
CA LYS A 114 -17.70 9.07 11.60
C LYS A 114 -18.04 10.28 10.73
N GLU A 115 -17.05 11.12 10.44
CA GLU A 115 -17.21 12.34 9.65
C GLU A 115 -17.31 12.06 8.14
N SER A 116 -16.55 11.09 7.64
CA SER A 116 -16.47 10.75 6.22
C SER A 116 -16.20 9.25 6.04
N PRO A 117 -17.22 8.39 6.26
CA PRO A 117 -17.05 6.93 6.28
C PRO A 117 -16.53 6.37 4.94
N GLU A 118 -17.12 6.80 3.83
CA GLU A 118 -16.76 6.28 2.51
C GLU A 118 -15.38 6.77 2.05
N MET A 119 -15.02 8.02 2.35
CA MET A 119 -13.68 8.53 2.06
C MET A 119 -12.62 7.87 2.95
N THR A 120 -12.90 7.70 4.24
CA THR A 120 -11.96 7.01 5.15
C THR A 120 -11.75 5.57 4.67
N LYS A 121 -12.82 4.90 4.23
CA LYS A 121 -12.73 3.56 3.66
C LYS A 121 -11.93 3.54 2.35
N LEU A 122 -12.15 4.48 1.43
CA LEU A 122 -11.36 4.63 0.20
C LEU A 122 -9.87 4.83 0.51
N MET A 123 -9.55 5.77 1.41
CA MET A 123 -8.18 6.07 1.77
C MET A 123 -7.46 4.86 2.35
N TRP A 124 -8.12 4.17 3.29
CA TRP A 124 -7.53 3.04 3.99
C TRP A 124 -7.44 1.78 3.13
N LYS A 125 -8.50 1.45 2.39
CA LYS A 125 -8.62 0.15 1.72
C LYS A 125 -8.08 0.13 0.30
N GLU A 126 -7.99 1.28 -0.34
CA GLU A 126 -7.64 1.36 -1.75
C GLU A 126 -6.43 2.27 -1.96
N VAL A 127 -6.45 3.50 -1.46
CA VAL A 127 -5.39 4.49 -1.74
C VAL A 127 -4.08 4.13 -1.04
N GLU A 128 -4.08 3.90 0.26
CA GLU A 128 -2.87 3.55 1.02
C GLU A 128 -2.20 2.27 0.48
N PRO A 129 -2.93 1.15 0.27
CA PRO A 129 -2.34 -0.04 -0.35
C PRO A 129 -1.82 0.21 -1.75
N ALA A 130 -2.61 0.86 -2.62
CA ALA A 130 -2.22 1.07 -4.00
C ALA A 130 -1.00 2.00 -4.12
N MET A 131 -0.84 2.97 -3.21
CA MET A 131 0.36 3.80 -3.13
C MET A 131 1.57 3.00 -2.65
N GLY A 132 1.43 2.27 -1.53
CA GLY A 132 2.52 1.44 -1.01
C GLY A 132 3.04 0.45 -2.05
N GLU A 133 2.13 -0.25 -2.72
CA GLU A 133 2.47 -1.20 -3.79
C GLU A 133 3.11 -0.52 -5.01
N SER A 134 2.60 0.63 -5.45
CA SER A 134 3.17 1.35 -6.60
C SER A 134 4.57 1.87 -6.34
N LEU A 135 4.93 2.09 -5.08
CA LEU A 135 6.24 2.55 -4.66
C LEU A 135 7.13 1.41 -4.13
N ALA A 136 6.62 0.18 -4.08
CA ALA A 136 7.23 -0.98 -3.40
C ALA A 136 7.71 -0.61 -1.99
N LEU A 137 6.80 -0.05 -1.19
CA LEU A 137 6.97 0.33 0.20
C LEU A 137 6.00 -0.46 1.07
N THR A 138 6.42 -0.77 2.29
CA THR A 138 5.47 -1.23 3.30
C THR A 138 4.48 -0.13 3.63
N TYR A 139 3.21 -0.48 3.87
CA TYR A 139 2.14 0.46 4.16
C TYR A 139 1.29 0.10 5.38
N GLY A 140 0.68 1.10 6.01
CA GLY A 140 -0.23 0.95 7.14
C GLY A 140 0.25 1.64 8.41
N LEU A 141 -0.06 1.05 9.57
CA LEU A 141 0.30 1.60 10.88
C LEU A 141 1.67 1.10 11.36
N GLY A 142 2.22 1.79 12.35
CA GLY A 142 3.49 1.42 12.98
C GLY A 142 4.69 1.93 12.20
N ASP A 143 5.64 1.04 11.90
CA ASP A 143 6.90 1.31 11.21
C ASP A 143 6.79 1.20 9.67
N ALA A 144 5.58 1.34 9.12
CA ALA A 144 5.35 1.36 7.69
C ALA A 144 6.08 2.52 7.00
N GLN A 145 6.65 2.26 5.82
CA GLN A 145 7.33 3.28 5.03
C GLN A 145 6.35 4.27 4.35
N PHE A 146 5.11 3.81 4.12
CA PHE A 146 4.01 4.61 3.61
C PHE A 146 2.81 4.54 4.56
N SER A 147 2.20 5.67 4.86
CA SER A 147 1.05 5.79 5.76
C SER A 147 0.24 7.03 5.42
N CYS A 148 -0.86 7.23 6.14
CA CYS A 148 -1.68 8.44 6.05
C CYS A 148 -0.87 9.74 6.18
N ALA A 149 0.21 9.72 6.99
CA ALA A 149 1.06 10.88 7.26
C ALA A 149 1.93 11.30 6.07
N ASN A 150 2.08 10.46 5.05
CA ASN A 150 2.81 10.82 3.83
C ASN A 150 2.03 11.85 2.99
N CYS A 151 0.70 11.92 3.17
CA CYS A 151 -0.15 12.87 2.42
C CYS A 151 -0.81 13.91 3.31
N HIS A 152 -1.26 13.49 4.49
CA HIS A 152 -1.99 14.35 5.42
C HIS A 152 -1.08 14.89 6.50
N ILE A 153 -1.39 16.09 6.98
CA ILE A 153 -0.90 16.55 8.27
C ILE A 153 -1.57 15.68 9.34
N VAL A 154 -0.77 15.07 10.22
CA VAL A 154 -1.26 14.22 11.31
C VAL A 154 -0.79 14.81 12.62
N GLU A 155 -1.74 15.03 13.53
CA GLU A 155 -1.50 15.56 14.87
C GLU A 155 -1.76 14.47 15.93
N ASN A 156 -1.28 14.69 17.16
CA ASN A 156 -1.49 13.82 18.33
C ASN A 156 -0.96 12.38 18.14
N ALA A 157 0.25 12.23 17.59
CA ALA A 157 0.91 10.95 17.35
C ALA A 157 1.73 10.43 18.55
N ASP A 158 1.55 11.03 19.74
CA ASP A 158 2.32 10.78 20.96
C ASP A 158 1.96 9.46 21.66
#